data_AF-A0A2E7EK16-F1
#
_entry.id   AF-A0A2E7EK16-F1
#
_cell.length_a   1.000
_cell.length_b   1.000
_cell.length_c   1.000
_cell.angle_alpha   90.00
_cell.angle_beta   90.00
_cell.angle_gamma   90.00
#
_symmetry.space_group_name_H-M   'P 1'
#
loop_
_entity.id
_entity.type
_entity.pdbx_description
1 polymer ?
#
loop_
_entity_poly.entity_id
_entity_poly.type
_entity_poly.pdbx_seq_one_letter_code
_entity_poly.pdbx_strand_id
1 'polypeptide(L)'
;MESFTINISKTISQSYHGWLGTMIAGLLVLTFATALNADEASEKLLADSQGTWVRVEDKDGSRLVTLKVIDGNNETVSYYRDGKLTSAHKVELKVESTDHIALFSFKNGESIAGPNKGDKFTGSTYAFKIENDTWYEVFRILNGSSGKPNVQQYKRMSPEDAKAEIAKASTSDNKDLSGFAQSGPDVQLIKKAIHSYAKGDIDTWHSLFDEKATYSHNAWGSRKPIAELADTHREHHAQLAGEVKILKEIYEVVTVKGGGKHGHAWINMEHNFKDGEKLNISVFVAFGINKEGKLGYEWAFFDTAAMPEQAAYKAAAN
;
A
#
# COMPACT_ATOMS: atom_id res chain seq x y z
N MET A 1 -9.07 -83.76 -11.58
CA MET A 1 -9.01 -84.61 -12.77
C MET A 1 -9.68 -83.83 -13.88
N GLU A 2 -8.92 -83.60 -14.95
CA GLU A 2 -9.33 -83.20 -16.31
C GLU A 2 -9.95 -81.81 -16.58
N SER A 3 -9.39 -81.27 -17.67
CA SER A 3 -9.54 -80.02 -18.42
C SER A 3 -10.94 -79.72 -18.96
N PHE A 4 -11.17 -78.51 -19.48
CA PHE A 4 -11.41 -78.33 -20.93
C PHE A 4 -11.33 -76.86 -21.36
N THR A 5 -10.64 -76.63 -22.48
CA THR A 5 -10.55 -75.38 -23.24
C THR A 5 -11.49 -75.50 -24.46
N ILE A 6 -12.07 -74.39 -24.94
CA ILE A 6 -12.09 -73.93 -26.36
C ILE A 6 -13.21 -72.91 -26.59
N ASN A 7 -12.87 -71.98 -27.47
CA ASN A 7 -13.47 -70.71 -27.84
C ASN A 7 -13.62 -70.72 -29.37
N ILE A 8 -14.81 -70.48 -29.95
CA ILE A 8 -15.06 -70.28 -31.39
C ILE A 8 -16.43 -69.58 -31.52
N SER A 9 -16.81 -68.73 -32.47
CA SER A 9 -16.20 -67.69 -33.33
C SER A 9 -17.34 -67.15 -34.23
N LYS A 10 -17.22 -65.89 -34.67
CA LYS A 10 -17.71 -65.27 -35.92
C LYS A 10 -19.21 -65.21 -36.28
N THR A 11 -19.82 -64.01 -36.45
CA THR A 11 -19.92 -63.10 -37.65
C THR A 11 -20.86 -63.66 -38.76
N ILE A 12 -21.76 -62.99 -39.52
CA ILE A 12 -21.95 -61.63 -40.10
C ILE A 12 -23.47 -61.47 -40.39
N SER A 13 -24.10 -60.28 -40.26
CA SER A 13 -24.62 -59.38 -41.34
C SER A 13 -25.87 -58.69 -40.74
N GLN A 14 -26.28 -57.44 -40.98
CA GLN A 14 -26.38 -56.65 -42.20
C GLN A 14 -26.82 -55.21 -41.81
N SER A 15 -26.29 -54.21 -42.52
CA SER A 15 -26.90 -52.91 -42.90
C SER A 15 -27.75 -52.11 -41.90
N TYR A 16 -27.22 -50.95 -41.47
CA TYR A 16 -28.00 -49.71 -41.40
C TYR A 16 -27.13 -48.52 -41.86
N HIS A 17 -27.49 -47.99 -43.03
CA HIS A 17 -27.14 -46.64 -43.47
C HIS A 17 -28.21 -45.67 -42.98
N GLY A 18 -27.79 -44.52 -42.47
CA GLY A 18 -28.65 -43.36 -42.28
C GLY A 18 -28.68 -42.85 -40.84
N TRP A 19 -28.38 -41.56 -40.69
CA TRP A 19 -28.57 -40.75 -39.47
C TRP A 19 -27.52 -40.88 -38.35
N LEU A 20 -26.27 -40.49 -38.65
CA LEU A 20 -25.34 -40.02 -37.62
C LEU A 20 -24.46 -38.86 -38.13
N GLY A 21 -25.09 -37.88 -38.76
CA GLY A 21 -24.41 -36.80 -39.47
C GLY A 21 -24.98 -35.42 -39.18
N THR A 22 -25.43 -35.13 -37.96
CA THR A 22 -25.91 -33.78 -37.59
C THR A 22 -25.88 -33.48 -36.08
N MET A 23 -24.90 -34.01 -35.34
CA MET A 23 -24.68 -33.60 -33.92
C MET A 23 -23.20 -33.43 -33.55
N ILE A 24 -22.35 -33.01 -34.50
CA ILE A 24 -20.98 -32.54 -34.20
C ILE A 24 -20.75 -31.09 -34.67
N ALA A 25 -21.70 -30.47 -35.38
CA ALA A 25 -21.62 -29.04 -35.72
C ALA A 25 -22.15 -28.10 -34.62
N GLY A 26 -23.02 -28.57 -33.71
CA GLY A 26 -23.65 -27.72 -32.69
C GLY A 26 -22.76 -27.39 -31.47
N LEU A 27 -21.81 -28.27 -31.13
CA LEU A 27 -20.93 -28.08 -29.97
C LEU A 27 -19.71 -27.21 -30.29
N LEU A 28 -19.29 -27.17 -31.56
CA LEU A 28 -18.21 -26.32 -32.06
C LEU A 28 -18.69 -24.89 -32.33
N VAL A 29 -19.94 -24.68 -32.74
CA VAL A 29 -20.49 -23.33 -32.94
C VAL A 29 -20.72 -22.59 -31.61
N LEU A 30 -21.01 -23.31 -30.51
CA LEU A 30 -21.24 -22.68 -29.20
C LEU A 30 -19.96 -22.11 -28.55
N THR A 31 -18.80 -22.75 -28.73
CA THR A 31 -17.52 -22.26 -28.17
C THR A 31 -16.92 -21.10 -28.97
N PHE A 32 -17.17 -21.04 -30.27
CA PHE A 32 -16.74 -19.90 -31.10
C PHE A 32 -17.58 -18.64 -30.86
N ALA A 33 -18.88 -18.79 -30.63
CA ALA A 33 -19.76 -17.66 -30.34
C ALA A 33 -19.43 -16.97 -29.00
N THR A 34 -19.03 -17.72 -27.96
CA THR A 34 -18.65 -17.13 -26.66
C THR A 34 -17.31 -16.41 -26.72
N ALA A 35 -16.33 -16.95 -27.45
CA ALA A 35 -15.02 -16.31 -27.62
C ALA A 35 -15.10 -15.00 -28.41
N LEU A 36 -15.87 -14.97 -29.51
CA LEU A 36 -16.10 -13.75 -30.29
C LEU A 36 -16.74 -12.62 -29.47
N ASN A 37 -17.69 -12.96 -28.59
CA ASN A 37 -18.33 -11.98 -27.72
C ASN A 37 -17.37 -11.40 -26.66
N ALA A 38 -16.42 -12.20 -26.16
CA ALA A 38 -15.45 -11.74 -25.16
C ALA A 38 -14.41 -10.79 -25.74
N ASP A 39 -13.96 -11.04 -26.97
CA ASP A 39 -13.04 -10.15 -27.69
C ASP A 39 -13.71 -8.82 -28.03
N GLU A 40 -14.94 -8.83 -28.57
CA GLU A 40 -15.70 -7.62 -28.85
C GLU A 40 -15.99 -6.80 -27.58
N ALA A 41 -16.35 -7.47 -26.47
CA ALA A 41 -16.53 -6.81 -25.18
C ALA A 41 -15.23 -6.19 -24.67
N SER A 42 -14.09 -6.86 -24.86
CA SER A 42 -12.77 -6.35 -24.46
C SER A 42 -12.35 -5.15 -25.31
N GLU A 43 -12.61 -5.17 -26.62
CA GLU A 43 -12.40 -4.03 -27.53
C GLU A 43 -13.27 -2.83 -27.13
N LYS A 44 -14.55 -3.07 -26.83
CA LYS A 44 -15.44 -2.02 -26.32
C LYS A 44 -14.95 -1.45 -25.00
N LEU A 45 -14.55 -2.30 -24.05
CA LEU A 45 -14.01 -1.84 -22.77
C LEU A 45 -12.72 -1.03 -22.97
N LEU A 46 -11.85 -1.43 -23.89
CA LEU A 46 -10.66 -0.66 -24.23
C LEU A 46 -11.03 0.70 -24.82
N ALA A 47 -12.01 0.76 -25.72
CA ALA A 47 -12.53 2.01 -26.28
C ALA A 47 -13.12 2.92 -25.19
N ASP A 48 -13.92 2.36 -24.27
CA ASP A 48 -14.47 3.09 -23.13
C ASP A 48 -13.36 3.57 -22.17
N SER A 49 -12.22 2.87 -22.12
CA SER A 49 -11.09 3.22 -21.26
C SER A 49 -10.27 4.40 -21.77
N GLN A 50 -10.33 4.73 -23.07
CA GLN A 50 -9.52 5.77 -23.68
C GLN A 50 -9.75 7.14 -23.05
N GLY A 51 -8.73 8.00 -23.07
CA GLY A 51 -8.84 9.41 -22.68
C GLY A 51 -8.18 9.74 -21.35
N THR A 52 -8.61 10.85 -20.76
CA THR A 52 -8.00 11.44 -19.56
C THR A 52 -8.87 11.25 -18.33
N TRP A 53 -8.28 10.71 -17.28
CA TRP A 53 -8.91 10.35 -16.01
C TRP A 53 -8.17 11.02 -14.86
N VAL A 54 -8.92 11.73 -14.01
CA VAL A 54 -8.35 12.52 -12.92
C VAL A 54 -8.90 12.05 -11.58
N ARG A 55 -8.01 11.80 -10.64
CA ARG A 55 -8.33 11.63 -9.22
C ARG A 55 -7.73 12.78 -8.44
N VAL A 56 -8.51 13.33 -7.52
CA VAL A 56 -8.09 14.39 -6.60
C VAL A 56 -8.22 13.86 -5.18
N GLU A 57 -7.17 14.04 -4.38
CA GLU A 57 -7.13 13.69 -2.98
C GLU A 57 -6.57 14.87 -2.17
N ASP A 58 -7.31 15.34 -1.17
CA ASP A 58 -6.81 16.31 -0.21
C ASP A 58 -6.32 15.56 1.04
N LYS A 59 -5.00 15.59 1.29
CA LYS A 59 -4.38 14.88 2.41
C LYS A 59 -3.34 15.75 3.11
N ASP A 60 -3.47 15.90 4.42
CA ASP A 60 -2.52 16.61 5.28
C ASP A 60 -2.23 18.04 4.80
N GLY A 61 -3.28 18.72 4.30
CA GLY A 61 -3.19 20.05 3.71
C GLY A 61 -2.49 20.09 2.35
N SER A 62 -2.10 18.96 1.78
CA SER A 62 -1.59 18.87 0.40
C SER A 62 -2.69 18.35 -0.53
N ARG A 63 -2.82 18.97 -1.71
CA ARG A 63 -3.69 18.48 -2.78
C ARG A 63 -2.87 17.62 -3.73
N LEU A 64 -3.21 16.33 -3.77
CA LEU A 64 -2.66 15.37 -4.70
C LEU A 64 -3.61 15.22 -5.89
N VAL A 65 -3.08 15.36 -7.10
CA VAL A 65 -3.81 15.08 -8.33
C VAL A 65 -3.11 13.93 -9.04
N THR A 66 -3.83 12.85 -9.30
CA THR A 66 -3.37 11.74 -10.14
C THR A 66 -4.04 11.87 -11.50
N LEU A 67 -3.23 12.01 -12.54
CA LEU A 67 -3.65 12.09 -13.93
C LEU A 67 -3.31 10.77 -14.61
N LYS A 68 -4.31 10.06 -15.11
CA LYS A 68 -4.18 8.85 -15.90
C LYS A 68 -4.61 9.17 -17.34
N VAL A 69 -3.75 8.92 -18.31
CA VAL A 69 -4.02 9.09 -19.74
C VAL A 69 -3.86 7.74 -20.42
N ILE A 70 -4.94 7.27 -21.06
CA ILE A 70 -4.97 6.02 -21.81
C ILE A 70 -5.08 6.38 -23.31
N ASP A 71 -4.11 5.90 -24.09
CA ASP A 71 -4.04 6.07 -25.54
C ASP A 71 -3.62 4.76 -26.21
N GLY A 72 -4.57 4.14 -26.90
CA GLY A 72 -4.47 2.78 -27.40
C GLY A 72 -4.17 1.80 -26.26
N ASN A 73 -3.07 1.07 -26.39
CA ASN A 73 -2.63 0.07 -25.41
C ASN A 73 -1.55 0.63 -24.47
N ASN A 74 -1.49 1.95 -24.28
CA ASN A 74 -0.54 2.58 -23.37
C ASN A 74 -1.29 3.39 -22.31
N GLU A 75 -0.80 3.33 -21.08
CA GLU A 75 -1.24 4.20 -20.00
C GLU A 75 -0.05 5.01 -19.52
N THR A 76 -0.26 6.30 -19.29
CA THR A 76 0.65 7.16 -18.52
C THR A 76 -0.07 7.64 -17.28
N VAL A 77 0.52 7.39 -16.11
CA VAL A 77 0.04 7.91 -14.83
C VAL A 77 1.04 8.92 -14.30
N SER A 78 0.56 10.13 -14.01
CA SER A 78 1.32 11.26 -13.48
C SER A 78 0.76 11.70 -12.14
N TYR A 79 1.63 11.98 -11.19
CA TYR A 79 1.30 12.42 -9.83
C TYR A 79 1.74 13.86 -9.64
N TYR A 80 0.81 14.73 -9.29
CA TYR A 80 1.05 16.12 -9.01
C TYR A 80 0.76 16.43 -7.55
N ARG A 81 1.71 17.06 -6.87
CA ARG A 81 1.51 17.61 -5.52
C ARG A 81 1.70 19.11 -5.59
N ASP A 82 0.71 19.84 -5.09
CA ASP A 82 0.66 21.31 -5.18
C ASP A 82 0.85 21.81 -6.63
N GLY A 83 0.30 21.03 -7.58
CA GLY A 83 0.41 21.20 -9.04
C GLY A 83 1.83 21.05 -9.63
N LYS A 84 2.82 20.61 -8.84
CA LYS A 84 4.13 20.19 -9.33
C LYS A 84 4.14 18.68 -9.59
N LEU A 85 4.65 18.27 -10.75
CA LEU A 85 4.85 16.87 -11.08
C LEU A 85 5.90 16.25 -10.12
N THR A 86 5.50 15.25 -9.33
CA THR A 86 6.39 14.57 -8.39
C THR A 86 6.92 13.24 -8.92
N SER A 87 6.11 12.54 -9.72
CA SER A 87 6.47 11.29 -10.37
C SER A 87 5.54 10.99 -11.53
N ALA A 88 6.00 10.18 -12.47
CA ALA A 88 5.16 9.62 -13.52
C ALA A 88 5.71 8.28 -14.00
N HIS A 89 4.84 7.41 -14.48
CA HIS A 89 5.22 6.17 -15.14
C HIS A 89 4.35 5.93 -16.38
N LYS A 90 4.88 5.12 -17.29
CA LYS A 90 4.15 4.58 -18.44
C LYS A 90 4.13 3.06 -18.37
N VAL A 91 3.07 2.45 -18.88
CA VAL A 91 2.91 1.00 -18.99
C VAL A 91 2.23 0.64 -20.30
N GLU A 92 2.45 -0.59 -20.75
CA GLU A 92 1.60 -1.22 -21.76
C GLU A 92 0.43 -1.91 -21.06
N LEU A 93 -0.79 -1.72 -21.55
CA LEU A 93 -2.01 -2.27 -20.95
C LEU A 93 -2.69 -3.31 -21.85
N LYS A 94 -3.48 -4.17 -21.21
CA LYS A 94 -4.46 -5.07 -21.79
C LYS A 94 -5.73 -4.98 -20.96
N VAL A 95 -6.87 -4.80 -21.62
CA VAL A 95 -8.19 -4.84 -21.00
C VAL A 95 -8.88 -6.12 -21.42
N GLU A 96 -9.51 -6.81 -20.47
CA GLU A 96 -10.22 -8.07 -20.70
C GLU A 96 -11.60 -8.02 -20.05
N SER A 97 -12.63 -8.33 -20.82
CA SER A 97 -13.97 -8.61 -20.29
C SER A 97 -14.09 -10.07 -19.90
N THR A 98 -14.64 -10.33 -18.73
CA THR A 98 -15.15 -11.65 -18.35
C THR A 98 -16.65 -11.57 -18.12
N ASP A 99 -17.30 -12.69 -17.81
CA ASP A 99 -18.74 -12.74 -17.51
C ASP A 99 -19.16 -11.85 -16.32
N HIS A 100 -18.23 -11.52 -15.42
CA HIS A 100 -18.55 -10.88 -14.13
C HIS A 100 -17.70 -9.66 -13.79
N ILE A 101 -16.54 -9.50 -14.41
CA ILE A 101 -15.58 -8.46 -14.06
C ILE A 101 -14.79 -8.01 -15.27
N ALA A 102 -14.48 -6.72 -15.34
CA ALA A 102 -13.50 -6.18 -16.27
C ALA A 102 -12.13 -6.14 -15.59
N LEU A 103 -11.11 -6.65 -16.28
CA LEU A 103 -9.74 -6.70 -15.81
C LEU A 103 -8.87 -5.72 -16.58
N PHE A 104 -8.06 -4.97 -15.85
CA PHE A 104 -7.00 -4.14 -16.41
C PHE A 104 -5.66 -4.73 -16.00
N SER A 105 -4.91 -5.21 -16.98
CA SER A 105 -3.57 -5.74 -16.79
C SER A 105 -2.57 -4.79 -17.41
N PHE A 106 -1.47 -4.51 -16.73
CA PHE A 106 -0.38 -3.72 -17.31
C PHE A 106 0.95 -4.46 -17.20
N LYS A 107 1.92 -4.08 -18.04
CA LYS A 107 3.28 -4.62 -18.08
C LYS A 107 4.27 -3.57 -18.59
N ASN A 108 5.55 -3.94 -18.62
CA ASN A 108 6.63 -3.11 -19.16
C ASN A 108 6.66 -1.70 -18.55
N GLY A 109 6.44 -1.63 -17.23
CA GLY A 109 6.38 -0.36 -16.52
C GLY A 109 7.73 0.35 -16.48
N GLU A 110 7.74 1.64 -16.77
CA GLU A 110 8.91 2.50 -16.69
C GLU A 110 8.56 3.82 -16.01
N SER A 111 9.32 4.19 -15.00
CA SER A 111 9.23 5.51 -14.36
C SER A 111 9.85 6.57 -15.27
N ILE A 112 9.07 7.55 -15.72
CA ILE A 112 9.50 8.58 -16.68
C ILE A 112 9.73 9.96 -16.04
N ALA A 113 9.32 10.15 -14.79
CA ALA A 113 9.60 11.34 -13.98
C ALA A 113 9.69 11.01 -12.48
N GLY A 114 10.37 11.88 -11.73
CA GLY A 114 10.57 11.75 -10.28
C GLY A 114 11.92 11.11 -9.90
N PRO A 115 12.15 10.82 -8.61
CA PRO A 115 13.42 10.29 -8.10
C PRO A 115 13.85 8.95 -8.71
N ASN A 116 12.88 8.15 -9.15
CA ASN A 116 13.07 6.80 -9.68
C ASN A 116 13.07 6.78 -11.22
N LYS A 117 13.31 7.92 -11.89
CA LYS A 117 13.25 8.00 -13.36
C LYS A 117 14.25 7.02 -14.00
N GLY A 118 13.75 6.19 -14.90
CA GLY A 118 14.48 5.12 -15.59
C GLY A 118 14.26 3.74 -14.97
N ASP A 119 13.73 3.66 -13.74
CA ASP A 119 13.44 2.38 -13.11
C ASP A 119 12.33 1.63 -13.84
N LYS A 120 12.54 0.32 -14.01
CA LYS A 120 11.58 -0.59 -14.61
C LYS A 120 10.89 -1.42 -13.54
N PHE A 121 9.61 -1.73 -13.75
CA PHE A 121 8.84 -2.58 -12.85
C PHE A 121 7.93 -3.55 -13.60
N THR A 122 7.61 -4.65 -12.93
CA THR A 122 6.73 -5.68 -13.47
C THR A 122 5.27 -5.28 -13.39
N GLY A 123 4.49 -5.87 -14.27
CA GLY A 123 3.06 -5.66 -14.38
C GLY A 123 2.25 -6.09 -13.16
N SER A 124 0.99 -5.66 -13.13
CA SER A 124 -0.03 -6.15 -12.21
C SER A 124 -1.39 -6.16 -12.91
N THR A 125 -2.36 -6.79 -12.27
CA THR A 125 -3.75 -6.85 -12.74
C THR A 125 -4.67 -6.36 -11.64
N TYR A 126 -5.67 -5.58 -12.00
CA TYR A 126 -6.72 -5.15 -11.10
C TYR A 126 -8.09 -5.19 -11.78
N ALA A 127 -9.14 -5.25 -10.96
CA ALA A 127 -10.51 -5.17 -11.43
C ALA A 127 -10.93 -3.70 -11.58
N PHE A 128 -11.74 -3.40 -12.59
CA PHE A 128 -12.27 -2.05 -12.75
C PHE A 128 -13.71 -2.04 -13.28
N LYS A 129 -14.36 -0.88 -13.19
CA LYS A 129 -15.65 -0.57 -13.81
C LYS A 129 -15.64 0.88 -14.25
N ILE A 130 -16.22 1.15 -15.42
CA ILE A 130 -16.52 2.52 -15.87
C ILE A 130 -18.03 2.72 -15.87
N GLU A 131 -18.49 3.80 -15.23
CA GLU A 131 -19.91 4.15 -15.17
C GLU A 131 -20.05 5.68 -15.10
N ASN A 132 -20.85 6.27 -15.98
CA ASN A 132 -21.12 7.73 -16.01
C ASN A 132 -19.84 8.56 -15.90
N ASP A 133 -18.89 8.33 -16.82
CA ASP A 133 -17.59 9.01 -16.86
C ASP A 133 -16.78 8.92 -15.55
N THR A 134 -17.00 7.84 -14.81
CA THR A 134 -16.30 7.54 -13.58
C THR A 134 -15.63 6.18 -13.70
N TRP A 135 -14.32 6.16 -13.49
CA TRP A 135 -13.53 4.95 -13.41
C TRP A 135 -13.39 4.53 -11.95
N TYR A 136 -13.79 3.30 -11.65
CA TYR A 136 -13.58 2.66 -10.35
C TYR A 136 -12.58 1.53 -10.55
N GLU A 137 -11.46 1.55 -9.83
CA GLU A 137 -10.51 0.44 -9.80
C GLU A 137 -10.38 -0.14 -8.40
N VAL A 138 -10.28 -1.46 -8.32
CA VAL A 138 -10.19 -2.23 -7.08
C VAL A 138 -8.90 -3.01 -7.10
N PHE A 139 -7.96 -2.58 -6.26
CA PHE A 139 -6.70 -3.29 -6.06
C PHE A 139 -6.83 -4.31 -4.94
N ARG A 140 -5.96 -5.32 -4.99
CA ARG A 140 -5.76 -6.32 -3.94
C ARG A 140 -6.99 -7.17 -3.62
N ILE A 141 -7.88 -7.35 -4.60
CA ILE A 141 -9.01 -8.28 -4.52
C ILE A 141 -8.72 -9.62 -5.19
N LEU A 142 -7.67 -9.70 -6.03
CA LEU A 142 -7.30 -10.92 -6.74
C LEU A 142 -6.42 -11.83 -5.88
N ASN A 143 -6.57 -13.14 -6.06
CA ASN A 143 -5.78 -14.16 -5.37
C ASN A 143 -4.27 -13.90 -5.51
N GLY A 144 -3.52 -14.06 -4.42
CA GLY A 144 -2.08 -13.79 -4.38
C GLY A 144 -1.70 -12.32 -4.14
N SER A 145 -2.67 -11.41 -4.08
CA SER A 145 -2.42 -10.03 -3.66
C SER A 145 -2.21 -9.94 -2.15
N SER A 146 -1.24 -9.13 -1.71
CA SER A 146 -1.05 -8.82 -0.29
C SER A 146 -1.75 -7.51 0.11
N GLY A 147 -2.17 -7.44 1.38
CA GLY A 147 -2.79 -6.25 1.95
C GLY A 147 -4.32 -6.19 1.82
N LYS A 148 -4.91 -5.12 2.36
CA LYS A 148 -6.36 -4.90 2.33
C LYS A 148 -6.81 -4.41 0.95
N PRO A 149 -7.99 -4.83 0.46
CA PRO A 149 -8.60 -4.27 -0.74
C PRO A 149 -8.75 -2.75 -0.63
N ASN A 150 -8.57 -2.05 -1.74
CA ASN A 150 -8.80 -0.62 -1.82
C ASN A 150 -9.45 -0.24 -3.15
N VAL A 151 -10.41 0.68 -3.06
CA VAL A 151 -11.10 1.24 -4.22
C VAL A 151 -10.56 2.63 -4.49
N GLN A 152 -10.24 2.92 -5.75
CA GLN A 152 -9.87 4.25 -6.21
C GLN A 152 -10.87 4.70 -7.29
N GLN A 153 -11.13 6.00 -7.31
CA GLN A 153 -12.10 6.60 -8.22
C GLN A 153 -11.44 7.72 -9.02
N TYR A 154 -11.66 7.73 -10.33
CA TYR A 154 -11.26 8.81 -11.23
C TYR A 154 -12.47 9.34 -11.98
N LYS A 155 -12.43 10.62 -12.33
CA LYS A 155 -13.41 11.27 -13.21
C LYS A 155 -12.78 11.51 -14.57
N ARG A 156 -13.51 11.17 -15.64
CA ARG A 156 -13.11 11.55 -16.99
C ARG A 156 -13.11 13.07 -17.09
N MET A 157 -12.08 13.63 -17.71
CA MET A 157 -11.96 15.06 -17.96
C MET A 157 -11.41 15.30 -19.36
N SER A 158 -11.70 16.48 -19.92
CA SER A 158 -10.93 16.97 -21.06
C SER A 158 -9.47 17.25 -20.63
N PRO A 159 -8.49 17.25 -21.55
CA PRO A 159 -7.12 17.66 -21.24
C PRO A 159 -7.05 19.07 -20.63
N GLU A 160 -7.93 19.97 -21.04
CA GLU A 160 -8.03 21.35 -20.55
C GLU A 160 -8.54 21.40 -19.10
N ASP A 161 -9.60 20.65 -18.79
CA ASP A 161 -10.14 20.56 -17.43
C ASP A 161 -9.14 19.88 -16.49
N ALA A 162 -8.43 18.85 -16.97
CA ALA A 162 -7.37 18.21 -16.21
C ALA A 162 -6.23 19.18 -15.87
N LYS A 163 -5.79 19.99 -16.84
CA LYS A 163 -4.82 21.07 -16.60
C LYS A 163 -5.34 22.08 -15.59
N ALA A 164 -6.62 22.44 -15.66
CA ALA A 164 -7.24 23.34 -14.69
C ALA A 164 -7.25 22.73 -13.28
N GLU A 165 -7.55 21.45 -13.11
CA GLU A 165 -7.46 20.76 -11.81
C GLU A 165 -6.03 20.72 -11.25
N ILE A 166 -5.03 20.48 -12.10
CA ILE A 166 -3.61 20.54 -11.70
C ILE A 166 -3.24 21.97 -11.25
N ALA A 167 -3.69 22.99 -11.98
CA ALA A 167 -3.47 24.38 -11.61
C ALA A 167 -4.18 24.79 -10.31
N LYS A 168 -5.38 24.23 -10.04
CA LYS A 168 -6.07 24.37 -8.75
C LYS A 168 -5.23 23.80 -7.60
N ALA A 169 -4.50 22.70 -7.83
CA ALA A 169 -3.55 22.19 -6.84
C ALA A 169 -2.38 23.14 -6.58
N SER A 170 -1.96 23.96 -7.55
CA SER A 170 -0.95 25.01 -7.32
C SER A 170 -1.48 26.26 -6.66
N THR A 171 -2.80 26.51 -6.73
CA THR A 171 -3.44 27.76 -6.28
C THR A 171 -4.27 27.61 -5.02
N SER A 172 -4.37 26.41 -4.43
CA SER A 172 -4.83 26.33 -3.04
C SER A 172 -3.95 27.27 -2.23
N ASP A 173 -4.56 28.22 -1.52
CA ASP A 173 -3.95 29.05 -0.48
C ASP A 173 -3.43 28.18 0.68
N ASN A 174 -2.56 27.23 0.35
CA ASN A 174 -1.66 26.57 1.27
C ASN A 174 -0.67 27.65 1.68
N LYS A 175 -1.16 28.55 2.55
CA LYS A 175 -0.33 29.37 3.41
C LYS A 175 0.79 28.45 3.86
N ASP A 176 2.02 28.81 3.55
CA ASP A 176 3.14 27.98 3.94
C ASP A 176 3.13 27.89 5.47
N LEU A 177 2.70 26.74 5.99
CA LEU A 177 2.66 26.47 7.42
C LEU A 177 3.99 25.89 7.90
N SER A 178 5.01 25.85 7.04
CA SER A 178 6.29 25.29 7.40
C SER A 178 6.87 26.01 8.61
N GLY A 179 7.43 25.23 9.52
CA GLY A 179 7.88 25.74 10.79
C GLY A 179 8.81 24.77 11.49
N PHE A 180 9.59 25.32 12.41
CA PHE A 180 10.50 24.57 13.25
C PHE A 180 10.33 25.05 14.69
N ALA A 181 10.21 24.12 15.62
CA ALA A 181 10.07 24.43 17.03
C ALA A 181 10.88 23.46 17.90
N GLN A 182 11.58 24.01 18.89
CA GLN A 182 12.25 23.24 19.95
C GLN A 182 11.55 23.39 21.31
N SER A 183 10.38 24.04 21.32
CA SER A 183 9.53 24.22 22.49
C SER A 183 8.06 24.32 22.08
N GLY A 184 7.15 24.31 23.06
CA GLY A 184 5.71 24.39 22.84
C GLY A 184 4.98 23.05 23.04
N PRO A 185 3.64 23.04 22.91
CA PRO A 185 2.81 21.88 23.27
C PRO A 185 3.18 20.58 22.55
N ASP A 186 3.50 20.67 21.25
CA ASP A 186 3.88 19.49 20.45
C ASP A 186 5.22 18.90 20.91
N VAL A 187 6.18 19.75 21.29
CA VAL A 187 7.46 19.31 21.87
C VAL A 187 7.23 18.70 23.26
N GLN A 188 6.29 19.24 24.05
CA GLN A 188 5.94 18.66 25.35
C GLN A 188 5.23 17.30 25.20
N LEU A 189 4.44 17.11 24.14
CA LEU A 189 3.82 15.83 23.84
C LEU A 189 4.85 14.73 23.58
N ILE A 190 5.83 14.98 22.71
CA ILE A 190 6.90 13.99 22.43
C ILE A 190 7.79 13.77 23.65
N LYS A 191 8.12 14.81 24.42
CA LYS A 191 8.83 14.66 25.71
C LYS A 191 8.06 13.76 26.66
N LYS A 192 6.75 13.96 26.77
CA LYS A 192 5.88 13.14 27.62
C LYS A 192 5.89 11.68 27.17
N ALA A 193 5.87 11.40 25.86
CA ALA A 193 5.98 10.02 25.36
C ALA A 193 7.30 9.38 25.81
N ILE A 194 8.43 10.02 25.52
CA ILE A 194 9.76 9.50 25.88
C ILE A 194 9.92 9.28 27.38
N HIS A 195 9.48 10.25 28.19
CA HIS A 195 9.59 10.16 29.65
C HIS A 195 8.60 9.16 30.27
N SER A 196 7.44 8.94 29.65
CA SER A 196 6.50 7.90 30.10
C SER A 196 7.05 6.51 29.81
N TYR A 197 7.62 6.30 28.61
CA TYR A 197 8.38 5.09 28.32
C TYR A 197 9.51 4.91 29.33
N ALA A 198 10.36 5.92 29.55
CA ALA A 198 11.51 5.79 30.43
C ALA A 198 11.15 5.35 31.87
N LYS A 199 10.01 5.83 32.38
CA LYS A 199 9.44 5.45 33.68
C LYS A 199 8.77 4.08 33.72
N GLY A 200 8.54 3.45 32.57
CA GLY A 200 7.72 2.24 32.46
C GLY A 200 6.22 2.50 32.58
N ASP A 201 5.78 3.77 32.50
CA ASP A 201 4.37 4.14 32.48
C ASP A 201 3.80 4.01 31.06
N ILE A 202 3.66 2.75 30.64
CA ILE A 202 3.29 2.41 29.26
C ILE A 202 1.83 2.77 28.97
N ASP A 203 0.97 2.80 29.98
CA ASP A 203 -0.43 3.21 29.80
C ASP A 203 -0.52 4.72 29.52
N THR A 204 0.23 5.56 30.25
CA THR A 204 0.33 6.97 29.89
C THR A 204 0.96 7.15 28.51
N TRP A 205 2.05 6.44 28.20
CA TRP A 205 2.67 6.49 26.86
C TRP A 205 1.64 6.17 25.76
N HIS A 206 0.92 5.05 25.89
CA HIS A 206 -0.05 4.59 24.90
C HIS A 206 -1.22 5.57 24.75
N SER A 207 -1.66 6.19 25.85
CA SER A 207 -2.75 7.18 25.83
C SER A 207 -2.44 8.43 24.99
N LEU A 208 -1.17 8.70 24.66
CA LEU A 208 -0.77 9.84 23.83
C LEU A 208 -1.01 9.59 22.34
N PHE A 209 -1.21 8.34 21.95
CA PHE A 209 -1.41 7.96 20.56
C PHE A 209 -2.88 8.00 20.15
N ASP A 210 -3.09 8.19 18.86
CA ASP A 210 -4.38 7.94 18.20
C ASP A 210 -4.68 6.43 18.19
N GLU A 211 -5.96 6.05 18.22
CA GLU A 211 -6.39 4.65 18.23
C GLU A 211 -5.86 3.87 17.00
N LYS A 212 -5.69 4.55 15.86
CA LYS A 212 -5.19 3.96 14.61
C LYS A 212 -3.68 4.15 14.42
N ALA A 213 -2.98 4.62 15.44
CA ALA A 213 -1.55 4.88 15.31
C ALA A 213 -0.77 3.60 15.03
N THR A 214 0.33 3.77 14.29
CA THR A 214 1.19 2.67 13.87
C THR A 214 2.63 2.90 14.27
N TYR A 215 3.42 1.84 14.39
CA TYR A 215 4.86 1.95 14.57
C TYR A 215 5.65 1.19 13.50
N SER A 216 6.92 1.57 13.40
CA SER A 216 7.97 0.80 12.72
C SER A 216 9.31 1.05 13.39
N HIS A 217 10.05 0.01 13.72
CA HIS A 217 11.38 0.12 14.32
C HIS A 217 12.39 -0.55 13.40
N ASN A 218 13.51 0.12 13.08
CA ASN A 218 14.58 -0.37 12.21
C ASN A 218 14.14 -0.88 10.81
N ALA A 219 12.93 -0.51 10.37
CA ALA A 219 12.37 -0.95 9.10
C ALA A 219 11.74 0.23 8.33
N TRP A 220 11.82 0.15 7.01
CA TRP A 220 11.15 1.05 6.08
C TRP A 220 9.80 0.47 5.67
N GLY A 221 8.74 1.27 5.72
CA GLY A 221 7.43 0.92 5.15
C GLY A 221 6.63 -0.16 5.87
N SER A 222 7.21 -0.89 6.82
CA SER A 222 6.45 -1.72 7.77
C SER A 222 5.58 -0.83 8.65
N ARG A 223 4.35 -1.23 8.94
CA ARG A 223 3.45 -0.48 9.84
C ARG A 223 2.63 -1.48 10.64
N LYS A 224 2.94 -1.58 11.93
CA LYS A 224 2.21 -2.43 12.89
C LYS A 224 1.38 -1.54 13.84
N PRO A 225 0.28 -2.03 14.41
CA PRO A 225 -0.51 -1.28 15.41
C PRO A 225 0.34 -0.85 16.60
N ILE A 226 0.16 0.40 17.08
CA ILE A 226 0.91 0.93 18.23
C ILE A 226 0.68 0.13 19.52
N ALA A 227 -0.49 -0.53 19.65
CA ALA A 227 -0.82 -1.37 20.79
C ALA A 227 0.15 -2.57 20.93
N GLU A 228 0.61 -3.15 19.82
CA GLU A 228 1.61 -4.22 19.85
C GLU A 228 2.95 -3.72 20.40
N LEU A 229 3.32 -2.47 20.08
CA LEU A 229 4.52 -1.85 20.63
C LEU A 229 4.40 -1.60 22.13
N ALA A 230 3.20 -1.24 22.62
CA ALA A 230 2.94 -1.12 24.05
C ALA A 230 3.27 -2.43 24.80
N ASP A 231 2.91 -3.57 24.23
CA ASP A 231 3.20 -4.88 24.83
C ASP A 231 4.71 -5.17 24.82
N THR A 232 5.41 -4.86 23.72
CA THR A 232 6.89 -4.95 23.67
C THR A 232 7.54 -4.03 24.71
N HIS A 233 7.03 -2.81 24.91
CA HIS A 233 7.52 -1.89 25.94
C HIS A 233 7.35 -2.48 27.34
N ARG A 234 6.19 -3.07 27.65
CA ARG A 234 5.94 -3.72 28.94
C ARG A 234 6.86 -4.91 29.17
N GLU A 235 7.05 -5.75 28.15
CA GLU A 235 7.96 -6.89 28.20
C GLU A 235 9.40 -6.43 28.46
N HIS A 236 9.87 -5.41 27.74
CA HIS A 236 11.18 -4.83 27.95
C HIS A 236 11.36 -4.31 29.38
N HIS A 237 10.40 -3.53 29.90
CA HIS A 237 10.46 -3.04 31.28
C HIS A 237 10.40 -4.14 32.34
N ALA A 238 9.75 -5.28 32.05
CA ALA A 238 9.77 -6.43 32.94
C ALA A 238 11.17 -7.05 33.09
N GLN A 239 12.08 -6.80 32.14
CA GLN A 239 13.48 -7.26 32.17
C GLN A 239 14.41 -6.26 32.90
N LEU A 240 13.98 -5.02 33.12
CA LEU A 240 14.80 -3.96 33.68
C LEU A 240 14.81 -3.93 35.22
N ALA A 241 15.98 -3.60 35.76
CA ALA A 241 16.19 -3.25 37.16
C ALA A 241 15.94 -1.74 37.36
N GLY A 242 14.66 -1.36 37.35
CA GLY A 242 14.22 0.03 37.55
C GLY A 242 13.92 0.77 36.25
N GLU A 243 13.88 2.10 36.34
CA GLU A 243 13.59 2.99 35.21
C GLU A 243 14.76 3.05 34.21
N VAL A 244 14.43 3.33 32.94
CA VAL A 244 15.43 3.70 31.93
C VAL A 244 15.90 5.12 32.23
N LYS A 245 17.21 5.34 32.26
CA LYS A 245 17.78 6.67 32.48
C LYS A 245 17.98 7.37 31.14
N ILE A 246 17.43 8.57 31.00
CA ILE A 246 17.73 9.45 29.86
C ILE A 246 18.99 10.25 30.21
N LEU A 247 20.06 10.01 29.46
CA LEU A 247 21.37 10.65 29.66
C LEU A 247 21.49 11.95 28.86
N LYS A 248 20.98 11.96 27.64
CA LYS A 248 20.96 13.11 26.73
C LYS A 248 19.68 13.07 25.92
N GLU A 249 19.14 14.23 25.60
CA GLU A 249 17.91 14.35 24.84
C GLU A 249 17.90 15.66 24.02
N ILE A 250 17.47 15.55 22.76
CA ILE A 250 17.21 16.67 21.85
C ILE A 250 15.82 16.45 21.27
N TYR A 251 15.00 17.50 21.24
CA TYR A 251 13.65 17.45 20.70
C TYR A 251 13.41 18.58 19.72
N GLU A 252 12.69 18.27 18.65
CA GLU A 252 12.19 19.26 17.70
C GLU A 252 10.85 18.82 17.12
N VAL A 253 10.11 19.77 16.59
CA VAL A 253 8.94 19.54 15.75
C VAL A 253 9.12 20.34 14.47
N VAL A 254 9.04 19.63 13.35
CA VAL A 254 9.01 20.21 12.01
C VAL A 254 7.57 20.20 11.53
N THR A 255 7.09 21.37 11.13
CA THR A 255 5.82 21.50 10.40
C THR A 255 6.16 21.57 8.92
N VAL A 256 5.54 20.75 8.09
CA VAL A 256 5.66 20.82 6.63
C VAL A 256 4.67 21.83 6.07
N LYS A 257 4.84 22.23 4.81
CA LYS A 257 4.01 23.25 4.14
C LYS A 257 2.50 23.08 4.33
N GLY A 258 1.99 21.84 4.28
CA GLY A 258 0.58 21.50 4.47
C GLY A 258 0.07 21.53 5.93
N GLY A 259 0.95 21.86 6.89
CA GLY A 259 0.62 21.90 8.32
C GLY A 259 0.79 20.56 9.03
N GLY A 260 1.13 19.48 8.32
CA GLY A 260 1.51 18.20 8.94
C GLY A 260 2.73 18.39 9.86
N LYS A 261 2.70 17.78 11.04
CA LYS A 261 3.73 17.94 12.06
C LYS A 261 4.45 16.63 12.33
N HIS A 262 5.77 16.72 12.39
CA HIS A 262 6.67 15.61 12.66
C HIS A 262 7.57 15.97 13.83
N GLY A 263 7.41 15.28 14.95
CA GLY A 263 8.28 15.41 16.11
C GLY A 263 9.47 14.47 15.98
N HIS A 264 10.66 14.93 16.35
CA HIS A 264 11.86 14.11 16.39
C HIS A 264 12.50 14.17 17.76
N ALA A 265 13.05 13.05 18.20
CA ALA A 265 13.90 12.97 19.38
C ALA A 265 15.18 12.21 19.09
N TRP A 266 16.31 12.76 19.51
CA TRP A 266 17.60 12.06 19.61
C TRP A 266 17.92 11.88 21.08
N ILE A 267 17.98 10.63 21.52
CA ILE A 267 18.02 10.29 22.94
C ILE A 267 19.16 9.32 23.15
N ASN A 268 19.93 9.54 24.21
CA ASN A 268 20.85 8.54 24.73
C ASN A 268 20.29 8.01 26.05
N MET A 269 20.12 6.69 26.12
CA MET A 269 19.48 6.01 27.25
C MET A 269 20.42 4.98 27.87
N GLU A 270 20.33 4.83 29.19
CA GLU A 270 20.94 3.73 29.94
C GLU A 270 19.84 2.82 30.49
N HIS A 271 19.94 1.54 30.16
CA HIS A 271 19.05 0.49 30.65
C HIS A 271 19.88 -0.43 31.55
N ASN A 272 19.40 -0.68 32.76
CA ASN A 272 20.00 -1.65 33.68
C ASN A 272 19.10 -2.88 33.71
N PHE A 273 19.60 -4.05 33.37
CA PHE A 273 18.85 -5.30 33.35
C PHE A 273 18.93 -6.02 34.70
N LYS A 274 17.94 -6.87 35.01
CA LYS A 274 17.86 -7.61 36.27
C LYS A 274 18.97 -8.66 36.44
N ASP A 275 19.58 -9.11 35.35
CA ASP A 275 20.74 -10.00 35.33
C ASP A 275 22.08 -9.27 35.58
N GLY A 276 22.05 -7.94 35.67
CA GLY A 276 23.21 -7.09 35.90
C GLY A 276 23.82 -6.50 34.62
N GLU A 277 23.34 -6.87 33.44
CA GLU A 277 23.79 -6.27 32.19
C GLU A 277 23.36 -4.80 32.09
N LYS A 278 24.17 -4.01 31.38
CA LYS A 278 23.91 -2.59 31.14
C LYS A 278 23.98 -2.30 29.66
N LEU A 279 22.97 -1.62 29.17
CA LEU A 279 22.90 -1.14 27.79
C LEU A 279 22.93 0.39 27.81
N ASN A 280 23.90 0.97 27.11
CA ASN A 280 23.90 2.38 26.76
C ASN A 280 23.65 2.49 25.26
N ILE A 281 22.52 3.09 24.89
CA ILE A 281 22.06 3.10 23.50
C ILE A 281 21.63 4.50 23.06
N SER A 282 21.95 4.84 21.82
CA SER A 282 21.41 6.03 21.16
C SER A 282 20.24 5.63 20.29
N VAL A 283 19.14 6.37 20.42
CA VAL A 283 17.89 6.14 19.70
C VAL A 283 17.49 7.44 19.02
N PHE A 284 17.19 7.35 17.73
CA PHE A 284 16.35 8.34 17.09
C PHE A 284 14.93 7.82 17.04
N VAL A 285 13.96 8.70 17.28
CA VAL A 285 12.56 8.39 17.08
C VAL A 285 11.82 9.60 16.50
N ALA A 286 10.97 9.31 15.52
CA ALA A 286 10.09 10.25 14.87
C ALA A 286 8.62 9.94 15.21
N PHE A 287 7.82 11.00 15.36
CA PHE A 287 6.39 10.90 15.60
C PHE A 287 5.61 11.76 14.61
N GLY A 288 4.48 11.24 14.13
CA GLY A 288 3.48 12.09 13.46
C GLY A 288 2.54 12.69 14.48
N ILE A 289 2.22 13.98 14.38
CA ILE A 289 1.27 14.64 15.28
C ILE A 289 0.04 15.05 14.48
N ASN A 290 -1.13 14.53 14.86
CA ASN A 290 -2.40 14.84 14.20
C ASN A 290 -2.98 16.18 14.68
N LYS A 291 -4.10 16.60 14.08
CA LYS A 291 -4.73 17.90 14.38
C LYS A 291 -5.32 17.96 15.79
N GLU A 292 -5.60 16.79 16.36
CA GLU A 292 -6.15 16.59 17.70
C GLU A 292 -5.05 16.59 18.79
N GLY A 293 -3.78 16.75 18.41
CA GLY A 293 -2.65 16.75 19.35
C GLY A 293 -2.33 15.35 19.89
N LYS A 294 -2.62 14.31 19.10
CA LYS A 294 -2.25 12.90 19.37
C LYS A 294 -1.15 12.44 18.42
N LEU A 295 -0.40 11.43 18.87
CA LEU A 295 0.64 10.81 18.07
C LEU A 295 0.01 9.79 17.10
N GLY A 296 0.17 10.01 15.80
CA GLY A 296 -0.39 9.16 14.74
C GLY A 296 0.56 8.06 14.25
N TYR A 297 1.86 8.20 14.51
CA TYR A 297 2.80 7.11 14.31
C TYR A 297 4.04 7.27 15.20
N GLU A 298 4.79 6.17 15.37
CA GLU A 298 6.16 6.17 15.86
C GLU A 298 7.10 5.49 14.85
N TRP A 299 8.26 6.06 14.59
CA TRP A 299 9.30 5.43 13.76
C TRP A 299 10.67 5.60 14.41
N ALA A 300 11.27 4.50 14.86
CA ALA A 300 12.52 4.54 15.61
C ALA A 300 13.64 3.76 14.91
N PHE A 301 14.88 4.22 15.12
CA PHE A 301 16.07 3.45 14.74
C PHE A 301 17.15 3.50 15.82
N PHE A 302 17.78 2.35 16.03
CA PHE A 302 18.75 2.12 17.08
C PHE A 302 19.57 0.85 16.79
N ASP A 303 20.76 0.77 17.35
CA ASP A 303 21.66 -0.36 17.16
C ASP A 303 21.21 -1.59 17.95
N THR A 304 20.62 -2.57 17.27
CA THR A 304 20.18 -3.84 17.86
C THR A 304 21.34 -4.78 18.17
N ALA A 305 22.51 -4.62 17.54
CA ALA A 305 23.68 -5.45 17.82
C ALA A 305 24.24 -5.17 19.22
N ALA A 306 24.04 -3.95 19.74
CA ALA A 306 24.41 -3.57 21.09
C ALA A 306 23.49 -4.15 22.18
N MET A 307 22.30 -4.65 21.81
CA MET A 307 21.32 -5.15 22.78
C MET A 307 21.66 -6.57 23.28
N PRO A 308 21.38 -6.88 24.56
CA PRO A 308 21.39 -8.25 25.06
C PRO A 308 20.53 -9.21 24.23
N GLU A 309 20.93 -10.47 24.11
CA GLU A 309 20.18 -11.51 23.36
C GLU A 309 18.73 -11.66 23.84
N GLN A 310 18.51 -11.51 25.14
CA GLN A 310 17.24 -11.63 25.83
C GLN A 310 16.35 -10.37 25.72
N ALA A 311 16.86 -9.27 25.17
CA ALA A 311 16.11 -8.02 25.08
C ALA A 311 14.91 -8.15 24.13
N ALA A 312 13.72 -7.75 24.58
CA ALA A 312 12.48 -7.86 23.80
C ALA A 312 12.57 -7.24 22.39
N TYR A 313 13.31 -6.13 22.26
CA TYR A 313 13.50 -5.44 20.97
C TYR A 313 14.41 -6.17 19.98
N LYS A 314 15.22 -7.13 20.43
CA LYS A 314 16.13 -7.89 19.56
C LYS A 314 15.40 -8.95 18.74
N ALA A 315 14.35 -9.55 19.31
CA ALA A 315 13.48 -10.50 18.61
C ALA A 315 12.57 -9.83 17.56
N ALA A 316 12.25 -8.55 17.73
CA ALA A 316 11.33 -7.81 16.87
C ALA A 316 11.96 -7.19 15.60
N ALA A 317 13.29 -7.26 15.46
CA ALA A 317 14.06 -6.55 14.44
C ALA A 317 14.25 -7.31 13.11
N ASN A 318 13.57 -8.43 12.89
CA ASN A 318 13.61 -9.23 11.65
C ASN A 318 12.30 -9.13 10.85
#